data_AF-A0A819N8M8-F1
#
_entry.id   AF-A0A819N8M8-F1
#
_cell.length_a   1.000
_cell.length_b   1.000
_cell.length_c   1.000
_cell.angle_alpha   90.00
_cell.angle_beta   90.00
_cell.angle_gamma   90.00
#
_symmetry.space_group_name_H-M   'P 1'
#
loop_
_entity.id
_entity.type
_entity.pdbx_description
1 polymer ?
#
loop_
_entity_poly.entity_id
_entity_poly.type
_entity_poly.pdbx_seq_one_letter_code
_entity_poly.pdbx_strand_id
1 'polypeptide(L)'
;MFSAVSETNEVLTFPFYGYCNRGFYLTRYNKTKSLCFFPPSYYGNRYQYNSQRVTVRVWFDRRHCVDIPVVLIVLVTLIYNHSEIIDHQLIFDINQDNRVKYKLYLLYSRPRPHGLYSVRFEVYHSMIFLAAWEYQMSPFNFLPVFRLAKILRFSSNVLSLFCSTNLCHNHGTCYLMNNNQHLCLCQWQGHFCEKTLLNVACALHSLVKDRNICICPYGYLQPNCFVPNIKCEQSQPC
;
A
#
# COMPACT_ATOMS: atom_id res chain seq x y z
N MET A 1 -17.66 -0.74 -8.93
CA MET A 1 -18.67 -0.54 -9.99
C MET A 1 -17.99 0.32 -11.03
N PHE A 2 -17.50 -0.27 -12.13
CA PHE A 2 -16.93 0.51 -13.22
C PHE A 2 -18.02 0.64 -14.28
N SER A 3 -18.66 1.82 -14.30
CA SER A 3 -19.52 2.24 -15.39
C SER A 3 -18.66 3.07 -16.33
N ALA A 4 -18.45 2.58 -17.54
CA ALA A 4 -18.01 3.42 -18.65
C ALA A 4 -19.24 3.66 -19.52
N VAL A 5 -19.77 4.89 -19.48
CA VAL A 5 -20.71 5.37 -20.49
C VAL A 5 -19.86 5.99 -21.59
N SER A 6 -19.91 5.41 -22.78
CA SER A 6 -19.35 5.98 -24.00
C SER A 6 -20.52 6.37 -24.89
N GLU A 7 -20.85 7.67 -24.87
CA GLU A 7 -21.71 8.30 -25.88
C GLU A 7 -20.92 8.49 -27.17
N THR A 8 -20.69 7.43 -27.92
CA THR A 8 -20.37 7.49 -29.35
C THR A 8 -20.73 6.16 -29.98
N ASN A 9 -21.45 6.20 -31.10
CA ASN A 9 -21.84 5.04 -31.92
C ASN A 9 -20.61 4.42 -32.60
N GLU A 10 -19.71 3.82 -31.82
CA GLU A 10 -18.56 3.07 -32.35
C GLU A 10 -18.81 1.58 -32.17
N VAL A 11 -19.02 0.90 -33.30
CA VAL A 11 -19.15 -0.55 -33.37
C VAL A 11 -17.81 -1.18 -33.00
N LEU A 12 -17.69 -1.60 -31.74
CA LEU A 12 -16.62 -2.47 -31.27
C LEU A 12 -16.72 -3.81 -31.99
N THR A 13 -15.93 -4.00 -33.04
CA THR A 13 -15.73 -5.32 -33.64
C THR A 13 -14.77 -6.11 -32.75
N PHE A 14 -15.24 -7.25 -32.22
CA PHE A 14 -14.45 -8.16 -31.38
C PHE A 14 -13.91 -9.34 -32.21
N PRO A 15 -12.73 -9.28 -32.83
CA PRO A 15 -12.06 -10.47 -33.31
C PRO A 15 -10.94 -10.91 -32.34
N PHE A 16 -10.75 -12.23 -32.26
CA PHE A 16 -9.75 -12.98 -31.50
C PHE A 16 -10.02 -13.22 -30.00
N TYR A 17 -10.89 -14.21 -29.75
CA TYR A 17 -10.87 -15.05 -28.55
C TYR A 17 -9.45 -15.61 -28.33
N GLY A 18 -8.73 -15.15 -27.30
CA GLY A 18 -7.59 -15.89 -26.75
C GLY A 18 -6.24 -15.18 -26.57
N TYR A 19 -6.05 -13.93 -27.04
CA TYR A 19 -4.76 -13.25 -26.79
C TYR A 19 -4.60 -12.79 -25.34
N CYS A 20 -5.69 -12.27 -24.74
CA CYS A 20 -5.77 -11.94 -23.32
C CYS A 20 -6.58 -13.03 -22.63
N ASN A 21 -5.94 -13.92 -21.86
CA ASN A 21 -6.62 -15.10 -21.30
C ASN A 21 -7.77 -14.72 -20.35
N ARG A 22 -7.53 -13.73 -19.49
CA ARG A 22 -8.45 -13.31 -18.41
C ARG A 22 -8.66 -11.81 -18.39
N GLY A 23 -8.53 -11.18 -19.56
CA GLY A 23 -8.58 -9.73 -19.72
C GLY A 23 -9.28 -9.32 -21.00
N PHE A 24 -9.45 -8.01 -21.16
CA PHE A 24 -10.03 -7.40 -22.33
C PHE A 24 -8.93 -7.01 -23.31
N TYR A 25 -9.10 -7.42 -24.55
CA TYR A 25 -8.20 -7.08 -25.64
C TYR A 25 -8.63 -5.74 -26.26
N LEU A 26 -7.72 -4.78 -26.30
CA LEU A 26 -7.94 -3.48 -26.96
C LEU A 26 -6.90 -3.28 -28.07
N THR A 27 -7.39 -2.89 -29.24
CA THR A 27 -6.58 -2.49 -30.38
C THR A 27 -6.76 -1.02 -30.66
N ARG A 28 -5.66 -0.29 -30.76
CA ARG A 28 -5.69 1.08 -31.26
C ARG A 28 -6.08 1.08 -32.74
N TYR A 29 -6.82 2.10 -33.18
CA TYR A 29 -7.36 2.23 -34.55
C TYR A 29 -6.29 2.10 -35.68
N ASN A 30 -5.00 2.30 -35.38
CA ASN A 30 -3.87 2.11 -36.30
C ASN A 30 -3.13 0.75 -36.19
N LYS A 31 -3.76 -0.29 -35.63
CA LYS A 31 -3.38 -1.73 -35.68
C LYS A 31 -1.97 -2.15 -35.25
N THR A 32 -1.08 -1.26 -34.80
CA THR A 32 0.32 -1.62 -34.49
C THR A 32 0.60 -1.96 -33.04
N LYS A 33 -0.30 -1.64 -32.10
CA LYS A 33 -0.16 -1.99 -30.69
C LYS A 33 -1.47 -2.50 -30.13
N SER A 34 -1.45 -3.76 -29.67
CA SER A 34 -2.50 -4.36 -28.87
C SER A 34 -2.14 -4.27 -27.39
N LEU A 35 -3.15 -4.04 -26.56
CA LEU A 35 -3.00 -3.96 -25.11
C LEU A 35 -4.08 -4.83 -24.45
N CYS A 36 -3.69 -5.58 -23.42
CA CYS A 36 -4.63 -6.32 -22.60
C CYS A 36 -4.88 -5.56 -21.28
N PHE A 37 -6.13 -5.44 -20.87
CA PHE A 37 -6.53 -4.94 -19.55
C PHE A 37 -7.09 -6.08 -18.70
N PHE A 38 -6.72 -6.15 -17.43
CA PHE A 38 -7.00 -7.30 -16.58
C PHE A 38 -7.00 -6.87 -15.10
N PRO A 39 -7.70 -7.61 -14.23
CA PRO A 39 -7.61 -7.39 -12.79
C PRO A 39 -6.19 -7.61 -12.26
N PRO A 40 -5.76 -6.87 -11.21
CA PRO A 40 -4.40 -6.97 -10.65
C PRO A 40 -4.08 -8.37 -10.06
N SER A 41 -5.09 -9.23 -9.90
CA SER A 41 -4.92 -10.63 -9.53
C SER A 41 -4.25 -11.48 -10.63
N TYR A 42 -4.02 -10.95 -11.82
CA TYR A 42 -3.39 -11.67 -12.93
C TYR A 42 -2.12 -10.97 -13.40
N TYR A 43 -1.13 -11.77 -13.81
CA TYR A 43 0.16 -11.28 -14.29
C TYR A 43 0.69 -12.10 -15.48
N GLY A 44 1.73 -11.59 -16.13
CA GLY A 44 2.31 -12.13 -17.36
C GLY A 44 1.88 -11.34 -18.60
N ASN A 45 2.61 -11.50 -19.70
CA ASN A 45 2.37 -10.78 -20.95
C ASN A 45 0.99 -11.02 -21.59
N ARG A 46 0.34 -12.15 -21.25
CA ARG A 46 -1.02 -12.50 -21.68
C ARG A 46 -1.95 -12.74 -20.49
N TYR A 47 -1.52 -12.33 -19.29
CA TYR A 47 -2.29 -12.46 -18.06
C TYR A 47 -2.77 -13.88 -17.79
N GLN A 48 -1.89 -14.83 -18.12
CA GLN A 48 -2.11 -16.27 -18.01
C GLN A 48 -1.96 -16.78 -16.57
N TYR A 49 -1.26 -16.03 -15.70
CA TYR A 49 -0.93 -16.49 -14.35
C TYR A 49 -1.76 -15.77 -13.30
N ASN A 50 -2.25 -16.53 -12.32
CA ASN A 50 -2.99 -16.01 -11.17
C ASN A 50 -2.03 -15.74 -10.00
N SER A 51 -2.06 -14.50 -9.49
CA SER A 51 -1.37 -14.06 -8.29
C SER A 51 -1.93 -14.77 -7.06
N GLN A 52 -1.09 -14.96 -6.05
CA GLN A 52 -1.56 -15.34 -4.72
C GLN A 52 -1.89 -14.10 -3.91
N ARG A 53 -2.62 -14.32 -2.80
CA ARG A 53 -3.06 -13.22 -1.93
C ARG A 53 -2.80 -13.53 -0.47
N VAL A 54 -2.41 -12.48 0.24
CA VAL A 54 -2.44 -12.38 1.70
C VAL A 54 -3.71 -11.65 2.08
N THR A 55 -4.62 -12.32 2.80
CA THR A 55 -5.82 -11.67 3.32
C THR A 55 -5.49 -11.09 4.68
N VAL A 56 -5.59 -9.78 4.82
CA VAL A 56 -5.37 -9.08 6.09
C VAL A 56 -6.71 -8.61 6.64
N ARG A 57 -6.97 -8.93 7.90
CA ARG A 57 -8.07 -8.40 8.70
C ARG A 57 -7.49 -7.67 9.89
N VAL A 58 -7.76 -6.37 9.98
CA VAL A 58 -7.16 -5.52 11.00
C VAL A 58 -8.19 -4.58 11.60
N TRP A 59 -8.04 -4.27 12.87
CA TRP A 59 -8.71 -3.13 13.50
C TRP A 59 -7.76 -2.44 14.46
N PHE A 60 -7.99 -1.15 14.64
CA PHE A 60 -7.17 -0.26 15.44
C PHE A 60 -7.86 -0.03 16.78
N ASP A 61 -7.14 -0.28 17.88
CA ASP A 61 -7.66 -0.12 19.24
C ASP A 61 -7.01 1.11 19.89
N ARG A 62 -7.79 2.19 19.93
CA ARG A 62 -7.41 3.52 20.43
C ARG A 62 -7.70 3.71 21.92
N ARG A 63 -8.33 2.74 22.60
CA ARG A 63 -8.83 2.88 23.99
C ARG A 63 -7.79 3.28 25.03
N HIS A 64 -6.53 2.93 24.78
CA HIS A 64 -5.46 3.08 25.77
C HIS A 64 -4.62 4.34 25.54
N CYS A 65 -4.95 5.18 24.55
CA CYS A 65 -4.18 6.39 24.28
C CYS A 65 -5.08 7.61 24.17
N VAL A 66 -4.68 8.67 24.85
CA VAL A 66 -5.45 9.91 25.02
C VAL A 66 -5.28 10.86 23.82
N ASP A 67 -4.14 10.78 23.11
CA ASP A 67 -3.73 11.78 22.12
C ASP A 67 -3.74 11.28 20.66
N ILE A 68 -4.51 10.22 20.35
CA ILE A 68 -4.59 9.70 18.97
C ILE A 68 -5.43 10.65 18.11
N PRO A 69 -4.90 11.14 16.97
CA PRO A 69 -5.67 11.97 16.05
C PRO A 69 -6.91 11.26 15.49
N VAL A 70 -7.95 12.02 15.17
CA VAL A 70 -9.21 11.48 14.63
C VAL A 70 -8.97 10.71 13.32
N VAL A 71 -8.15 11.28 12.44
CA VAL A 71 -7.87 10.72 11.12
C VAL A 71 -6.47 10.13 11.06
N LEU A 72 -6.40 8.86 10.72
CA LEU A 72 -5.15 8.12 10.53
C LEU A 72 -5.04 7.62 9.09
N ILE A 73 -3.84 7.71 8.53
CA ILE A 73 -3.47 7.08 7.27
C ILE A 73 -2.61 5.89 7.61
N VAL A 74 -3.03 4.69 7.21
CA VAL A 74 -2.29 3.46 7.50
C VAL A 74 -1.81 2.85 6.19
N LEU A 75 -0.49 2.85 6.01
CA LEU A 75 0.17 2.15 4.92
C LEU A 75 0.39 0.70 5.34
N VAL A 76 -0.20 -0.22 4.59
CA VAL A 76 -0.03 -1.67 4.78
C VAL A 76 0.80 -2.20 3.64
N THR A 77 2.00 -2.73 3.92
CA THR A 77 2.92 -3.26 2.91
C THR A 77 3.16 -4.75 3.11
N LEU A 78 3.26 -5.47 1.99
CA LEU A 78 3.81 -6.81 1.92
C LEU A 78 5.29 -6.70 1.57
N ILE A 79 6.15 -7.13 2.49
CA ILE A 79 7.59 -7.02 2.39
C ILE A 79 8.19 -8.40 2.15
N TYR A 80 9.19 -8.47 1.27
CA TYR A 80 10.03 -9.63 1.02
C TYR A 80 11.47 -9.35 1.44
N ASN A 81 12.06 -10.30 2.17
CA ASN A 81 13.44 -10.25 2.67
C ASN A 81 13.80 -8.88 3.27
N HIS A 82 12.95 -8.40 4.19
CA HIS A 82 13.11 -7.19 5.00
C HIS A 82 13.11 -5.83 4.28
N SER A 83 13.21 -5.78 2.95
CA SER A 83 13.44 -4.51 2.24
C SER A 83 12.62 -4.31 0.98
N GLU A 84 12.22 -5.38 0.28
CA GLU A 84 11.50 -5.26 -0.98
C GLU A 84 10.00 -5.18 -0.74
N ILE A 85 9.37 -4.07 -1.14
CA ILE A 85 7.92 -3.93 -1.07
C ILE A 85 7.32 -4.58 -2.32
N ILE A 86 6.58 -5.66 -2.13
CA ILE A 86 5.91 -6.38 -3.23
C ILE A 86 4.59 -5.74 -3.59
N ASP A 87 3.80 -5.42 -2.58
CA ASP A 87 2.47 -4.83 -2.74
C ASP A 87 2.13 -3.97 -1.53
N HIS A 88 1.22 -3.02 -1.71
CA HIS A 88 0.83 -2.09 -0.66
C HIS A 88 -0.61 -1.63 -0.82
N GLN A 89 -1.24 -1.24 0.30
CA GLN A 89 -2.53 -0.57 0.31
C GLN A 89 -2.56 0.50 1.39
N LEU A 90 -3.31 1.57 1.13
CA LEU A 90 -3.59 2.62 2.10
C LEU A 90 -4.99 2.41 2.70
N ILE A 91 -5.07 2.51 4.02
CA ILE A 91 -6.32 2.58 4.77
C ILE A 91 -6.44 4.00 5.30
N PHE A 92 -7.58 4.64 5.07
CA PHE A 92 -7.95 5.87 5.75
C PHE A 92 -8.89 5.52 6.90
N ASP A 93 -8.40 5.65 8.12
CA ASP A 93 -9.17 5.37 9.34
C ASP A 93 -9.60 6.69 10.00
N ILE A 94 -10.83 7.09 9.69
CA ILE A 94 -11.46 8.35 10.10
C ILE A 94 -12.26 8.17 11.41
N ASN A 95 -12.25 6.99 12.04
CA ASN A 95 -13.27 6.66 13.03
C ASN A 95 -12.79 6.74 14.49
N GLN A 96 -13.64 7.32 15.36
CA GLN A 96 -13.47 7.24 16.82
C GLN A 96 -13.93 5.89 17.38
N ASP A 97 -14.71 5.11 16.62
CA ASP A 97 -15.17 3.80 17.04
C ASP A 97 -14.09 2.71 16.81
N ASN A 98 -13.57 2.18 17.92
CA ASN A 98 -12.58 1.11 17.97
C ASN A 98 -13.06 -0.26 17.44
N ARG A 99 -14.26 -0.34 16.86
CA ARG A 99 -14.88 -1.56 16.35
C ARG A 99 -14.79 -1.72 14.83
N VAL A 100 -14.31 -0.71 14.10
CA VAL A 100 -14.18 -0.79 12.64
C VAL A 100 -13.14 -1.83 12.25
N LYS A 101 -13.55 -2.79 11.41
CA LYS A 101 -12.68 -3.85 10.91
C LYS A 101 -12.40 -3.64 9.43
N TYR A 102 -11.13 -3.56 9.09
CA TYR A 102 -10.66 -3.45 7.72
C TYR A 102 -10.31 -4.84 7.17
N LYS A 103 -10.66 -5.08 5.91
CA LYS A 103 -10.31 -6.29 5.18
C LYS A 103 -9.66 -5.89 3.86
N LEU A 104 -8.42 -6.32 3.66
CA LEU A 104 -7.65 -6.02 2.45
C LEU A 104 -6.94 -7.27 1.92
N TYR A 105 -6.49 -7.18 0.68
CA TYR A 105 -5.81 -8.28 -0.03
C TYR A 105 -4.51 -7.78 -0.63
N LEU A 106 -3.38 -8.21 -0.07
CA LEU A 106 -2.06 -7.94 -0.67
C LEU A 106 -1.74 -9.08 -1.64
N LEU A 107 -1.27 -8.74 -2.84
CA LEU A 107 -1.03 -9.67 -3.93
C LEU A 107 0.46 -9.91 -4.14
N TYR A 108 0.82 -11.12 -4.59
CA TYR A 108 2.19 -11.44 -4.98
C TYR A 108 2.21 -12.49 -6.10
N SER A 109 3.26 -12.45 -6.93
CA SER A 109 3.44 -13.35 -8.07
C SER A 109 3.85 -14.76 -7.65
N ARG A 110 3.63 -15.74 -8.54
CA ARG A 110 4.11 -17.12 -8.38
C ARG A 110 5.27 -17.43 -9.34
N PRO A 111 6.15 -18.39 -9.01
CA PRO A 111 6.18 -19.18 -7.76
C PRO A 111 6.58 -18.32 -6.56
N ARG A 112 6.20 -18.74 -5.33
CA ARG A 112 6.60 -18.03 -4.11
C ARG A 112 8.12 -18.18 -3.97
N PRO A 113 8.94 -17.11 -4.15
CA PRO A 113 10.36 -17.24 -3.90
C PRO A 113 10.61 -17.68 -2.45
N HIS A 114 11.62 -18.51 -2.26
CA HIS A 114 12.05 -18.94 -0.95
C HIS A 114 12.62 -17.74 -0.19
N GLY A 115 11.87 -17.24 0.80
CA GLY A 115 12.28 -16.09 1.58
C GLY A 115 11.30 -15.73 2.67
N LEU A 116 11.67 -14.72 3.44
CA LEU A 116 10.88 -14.24 4.57
C LEU A 116 9.93 -13.16 4.07
N TYR A 117 8.65 -13.39 4.30
CA TYR A 117 7.61 -12.42 4.02
C TYR A 117 7.12 -11.80 5.32
N SER A 118 6.82 -10.52 5.32
CA SER A 118 6.17 -9.86 6.44
C SER A 118 5.10 -8.90 5.95
N VAL A 119 4.11 -8.66 6.80
CA VAL A 119 3.14 -7.57 6.60
C VAL A 119 3.48 -6.48 7.60
N ARG A 120 3.78 -5.30 7.10
CA ARG A 120 4.06 -4.11 7.91
C ARG A 120 2.90 -3.14 7.82
N PHE A 121 2.58 -2.53 8.96
CA PHE A 121 1.61 -1.46 9.11
C PHE A 121 2.37 -0.24 9.60
N GLU A 122 2.27 0.87 8.89
CA GLU A 122 2.83 2.16 9.28
C GLU A 122 1.71 3.18 9.36
N VAL A 123 1.61 3.88 10.48
CA VAL A 123 0.51 4.82 10.76
C VAL A 123 1.02 6.24 10.75
N TYR A 124 0.27 7.10 10.07
CA TYR A 124 0.55 8.51 9.88
C TYR A 124 -0.68 9.36 10.23
N HIS A 125 -0.43 10.57 10.70
CA HIS A 125 -1.42 11.64 10.77
C HIS A 125 -0.85 12.90 10.14
N SER A 126 -1.53 13.48 9.15
CA SER A 126 -1.02 14.66 8.44
C SER A 126 0.42 14.47 7.94
N MET A 127 0.76 13.26 7.45
CA MET A 127 2.11 12.84 7.02
C MET A 127 3.17 12.71 8.15
N ILE A 128 2.80 12.93 9.41
CA ILE A 128 3.64 12.69 10.59
C ILE A 128 3.51 11.22 10.99
N PHE A 129 4.62 10.53 11.19
CA PHE A 129 4.64 9.15 11.64
C PHE A 129 4.22 9.02 13.11
N LEU A 130 3.42 7.99 13.42
CA LEU A 130 2.91 7.74 14.77
C LEU A 130 3.34 6.37 15.32
N ALA A 131 3.18 5.31 14.53
CA ALA A 131 3.43 3.95 15.00
C ALA A 131 3.66 2.98 13.85
N ALA A 132 4.35 1.87 14.12
CA ALA A 132 4.47 0.77 13.19
C ALA A 132 4.42 -0.61 13.85
N TRP A 133 3.89 -1.57 13.10
CA TRP A 133 3.85 -2.98 13.47
C TRP A 133 4.32 -3.82 12.28
N GLU A 134 5.09 -4.87 12.55
CA GLU A 134 5.47 -5.83 11.53
C GLU A 134 5.20 -7.25 12.01
N TYR A 135 4.58 -8.05 11.14
CA TYR A 135 4.28 -9.44 11.41
C TYR A 135 4.88 -10.33 10.34
N GLN A 136 5.83 -11.15 10.74
CA GLN A 136 6.41 -12.16 9.86
C GLN A 136 5.38 -13.24 9.53
N MET A 137 5.34 -13.60 8.26
CA MET A 137 4.56 -14.72 7.75
C MET A 137 5.39 -15.98 7.87
N SER A 138 4.94 -16.89 8.72
CA SER A 138 5.48 -18.25 8.79
C SER A 138 5.54 -18.90 7.40
N PRO A 139 6.61 -19.65 7.07
CA PRO A 139 6.83 -20.28 5.78
C PRO A 139 5.99 -21.56 5.62
N PHE A 140 4.67 -21.46 5.74
CA PHE A 140 3.81 -22.60 5.41
C PHE A 140 3.72 -22.73 3.89
N ASN A 141 4.42 -23.72 3.34
CA ASN A 141 4.48 -23.98 1.89
C ASN A 141 3.22 -24.63 1.33
N PHE A 142 2.30 -25.10 2.19
CA PHE A 142 1.15 -25.94 1.81
C PHE A 142 -0.21 -25.21 1.77
N LEU A 143 -0.32 -24.00 2.32
CA LEU A 143 -1.59 -23.26 2.30
C LEU A 143 -1.56 -22.20 1.18
N PRO A 144 -2.46 -22.27 0.19
CA PRO A 144 -2.46 -21.36 -0.97
C PRO A 144 -2.83 -19.91 -0.63
N VAL A 145 -3.27 -19.63 0.61
CA VAL A 145 -3.70 -18.30 1.06
C VAL A 145 -3.29 -18.09 2.51
N PHE A 146 -2.38 -17.14 2.75
CA PHE A 146 -2.08 -16.69 4.11
C PHE A 146 -3.16 -15.72 4.61
N ARG A 147 -3.58 -15.86 5.87
CA ARG A 147 -4.55 -14.98 6.51
C ARG A 147 -3.94 -14.37 7.76
N LEU A 148 -3.80 -13.05 7.78
CA LEU A 148 -3.40 -12.29 8.95
C LEU A 148 -4.62 -11.66 9.60
N ALA A 149 -4.84 -11.94 10.89
CA ALA A 149 -5.86 -11.25 11.69
C ALA A 149 -5.20 -10.65 12.93
N LYS A 150 -5.22 -9.33 13.07
CA LYS A 150 -4.54 -8.62 14.17
C LYS A 150 -5.35 -7.44 14.71
N ILE A 151 -5.16 -7.20 16.00
CA ILE A 151 -5.57 -5.98 16.70
C ILE A 151 -4.32 -5.13 16.84
N LEU A 152 -4.33 -3.92 16.29
CA LEU A 152 -3.23 -2.99 16.44
C LEU A 152 -3.59 -2.04 17.58
N ARG A 153 -2.94 -2.26 18.72
CA ARG A 153 -3.14 -1.47 19.94
C ARG A 153 -2.07 -0.39 19.98
N PHE A 154 -2.51 0.85 20.09
CA PHE A 154 -1.59 1.95 20.36
C PHE A 154 -1.06 1.87 21.79
N SER A 155 0.20 2.26 21.96
CA SER A 155 0.80 2.44 23.28
C SER A 155 0.12 3.61 24.01
N SER A 156 0.25 3.68 25.33
CA SER A 156 -0.35 4.74 26.15
C SER A 156 0.11 6.14 25.74
N ASN A 157 1.35 6.26 25.26
CA ASN A 157 1.87 7.44 24.59
C ASN A 157 2.10 7.12 23.11
N VAL A 158 1.48 7.89 22.22
CA VAL A 158 1.71 7.83 20.75
C VAL A 158 3.02 8.50 20.35
N LEU A 159 3.73 9.11 21.30
CA LEU A 159 5.11 9.51 21.08
C LEU A 159 5.90 8.29 20.63
N SER A 160 6.24 8.32 19.35
CA SER A 160 7.01 7.30 18.65
C SER A 160 8.30 7.05 19.44
N LEU A 161 8.43 5.86 20.03
CA LEU A 161 9.62 5.54 20.80
C LEU A 161 10.83 5.56 19.85
N PHE A 162 11.73 6.52 20.07
CA PHE A 162 12.98 6.58 19.33
C PHE A 162 13.89 5.43 19.75
N CYS A 163 14.71 4.95 18.83
CA CYS A 163 15.79 4.03 19.17
C CYS A 163 16.80 4.74 20.09
N SER A 164 17.40 4.02 21.04
CA SER A 164 18.46 4.56 21.91
C SER A 164 19.69 5.02 21.11
N THR A 165 19.96 4.33 20.01
CA THR A 165 21.00 4.67 19.03
C THR A 165 20.37 4.73 17.65
N ASN A 166 20.74 5.73 16.86
CA ASN A 166 20.24 5.84 15.49
C ASN A 166 21.03 4.88 14.59
N LEU A 167 20.38 3.80 14.17
CA LEU A 167 20.95 2.79 13.26
C LEU A 167 20.77 3.18 11.77
N CYS A 168 20.04 4.25 11.49
CA CYS A 168 19.68 4.66 10.14
C CYS A 168 20.77 5.53 9.53
N HIS A 169 21.09 5.27 8.26
CA HIS A 169 22.00 6.10 7.48
C HIS A 169 21.31 7.34 6.92
N ASN A 170 22.10 8.24 6.31
CA ASN A 170 21.63 9.40 5.55
C ASN A 170 20.51 10.15 6.27
N HIS A 171 20.75 10.64 7.49
CA HIS A 171 19.77 11.41 8.26
C HIS A 171 18.39 10.73 8.48
N GLY A 172 18.32 9.40 8.35
CA GLY A 172 17.13 8.63 8.70
C GLY A 172 16.82 8.72 10.19
N THR A 173 15.54 8.62 10.53
CA THR A 173 15.10 8.61 11.93
C THR A 173 14.69 7.20 12.35
N CYS A 174 15.27 6.70 13.44
CA CYS A 174 15.01 5.35 13.94
C CYS A 174 13.87 5.34 14.97
N TYR A 175 12.90 4.46 14.74
CA TYR A 175 11.77 4.23 15.63
C TYR A 175 11.66 2.77 16.05
N LEU A 176 11.19 2.54 17.26
CA LEU A 176 10.90 1.21 17.79
C LEU A 176 9.49 0.76 17.40
N MET A 177 9.42 -0.48 16.94
CA MET A 177 8.18 -1.20 16.65
C MET A 177 7.80 -2.11 17.83
N ASN A 178 6.55 -2.61 17.81
CA ASN A 178 5.95 -3.39 18.90
C ASN A 178 6.71 -4.68 19.32
N ASN A 179 7.64 -5.17 18.51
CA ASN A 179 8.44 -6.38 18.80
C ASN A 179 9.91 -6.07 19.14
N ASN A 180 10.22 -4.86 19.61
CA ASN A 180 11.59 -4.34 19.78
C ASN A 180 12.43 -4.35 18.49
N GLN A 181 11.77 -4.49 17.34
CA GLN A 181 12.37 -4.27 16.03
C GLN A 181 12.45 -2.77 15.77
N HIS A 182 13.40 -2.36 14.94
CA HIS A 182 13.56 -0.96 14.57
C HIS A 182 13.04 -0.71 13.15
N LEU A 183 12.54 0.49 12.92
CA LEU A 183 12.13 1.00 11.63
C LEU A 183 12.88 2.31 11.37
N CYS A 184 13.54 2.39 10.23
CA CYS A 184 14.11 3.63 9.75
C CYS A 184 13.08 4.37 8.88
N LEU A 185 12.74 5.59 9.25
CA LEU A 185 12.06 6.53 8.37
C LEU A 185 13.10 7.32 7.61
N CYS A 186 13.08 7.15 6.29
CA CYS A 186 14.11 7.61 5.39
C CYS A 186 13.51 8.57 4.35
N GLN A 187 14.27 9.58 3.96
CA GLN A 187 14.05 10.26 2.67
C GLN A 187 14.55 9.41 1.49
N TRP A 188 15.41 8.44 1.80
CA TRP A 188 16.03 7.49 0.88
C TRP A 188 15.37 6.10 0.98
N GLN A 189 15.73 5.17 0.10
CA GLN A 189 15.22 3.79 0.13
C GLN A 189 16.12 2.89 0.95
N GLY A 190 15.58 1.75 1.39
CA GLY A 190 16.34 0.70 2.07
C GLY A 190 15.92 0.52 3.51
N HIS A 191 16.33 -0.59 4.11
CA HIS A 191 15.97 -0.92 5.47
C HIS A 191 16.61 0.05 6.48
N PHE A 192 17.79 0.57 6.15
CA PHE A 192 18.59 1.51 6.91
C PHE A 192 18.84 2.82 6.17
N CYS A 193 17.99 3.19 5.20
CA CYS A 193 18.14 4.38 4.35
C CYS A 193 19.40 4.38 3.46
N GLU A 194 19.91 3.21 3.10
CA GLU A 194 21.22 3.05 2.44
C GLU A 194 21.21 3.31 0.93
N LYS A 195 20.04 3.34 0.29
CA LYS A 195 19.90 3.45 -1.18
C LYS A 195 19.30 4.78 -1.59
N THR A 196 19.89 5.43 -2.59
CA THR A 196 19.32 6.66 -3.13
C THR A 196 18.03 6.39 -3.91
N LEU A 197 17.01 7.22 -3.68
CA LEU A 197 15.74 7.16 -4.39
C LEU A 197 15.87 8.00 -5.67
N LEU A 198 15.82 7.34 -6.83
CA LEU A 198 15.89 7.98 -8.14
C LEU A 198 14.53 7.87 -8.84
N ASN A 199 14.15 8.93 -9.58
CA ASN A 199 12.93 9.01 -10.39
C ASN A 199 11.65 8.74 -9.59
N VAL A 200 11.38 9.61 -8.62
CA VAL A 200 10.18 9.54 -7.78
C VAL A 200 8.96 10.01 -8.56
N ALA A 201 7.89 9.21 -8.56
CA ALA A 201 6.64 9.49 -9.26
C ALA A 201 5.62 10.28 -8.41
N CYS A 202 6.04 10.87 -7.29
CA CYS A 202 5.19 11.51 -6.30
C CYS A 202 5.26 13.04 -6.39
N ALA A 203 4.17 13.73 -6.04
CA ALA A 203 4.16 15.18 -5.92
C ALA A 203 5.06 15.68 -4.77
N LEU A 204 5.57 16.91 -4.90
CA LEU A 204 6.56 17.48 -3.97
C LEU A 204 6.08 17.58 -2.51
N HIS A 205 4.78 17.75 -2.30
CA HIS A 205 4.16 17.90 -0.98
C HIS A 205 3.71 16.56 -0.37
N SER A 206 4.04 15.43 -0.99
CA SER A 206 3.67 14.11 -0.50
C SER A 206 4.82 13.45 0.25
N LEU A 207 4.48 12.55 1.18
CA LEU A 207 5.47 11.72 1.84
C LEU A 207 5.78 10.50 0.96
N VAL A 208 7.03 10.40 0.52
CA VAL A 208 7.50 9.33 -0.37
C VAL A 208 8.00 8.15 0.45
N LYS A 209 7.46 6.96 0.20
CA LYS A 209 7.89 5.71 0.86
C LYS A 209 8.69 4.78 -0.02
N ASP A 210 8.36 4.77 -1.29
CA ASP A 210 9.11 4.09 -2.32
C ASP A 210 8.92 4.89 -3.62
N ARG A 211 9.61 4.51 -4.70
CA ARG A 211 9.59 5.20 -6.00
C ARG A 211 8.17 5.49 -6.50
N ASN A 212 7.23 4.59 -6.20
CA ASN A 212 5.83 4.64 -6.62
C ASN A 212 4.82 4.60 -5.46
N ILE A 213 5.28 4.82 -4.21
CA ILE A 213 4.39 4.79 -3.03
C ILE A 213 4.44 6.17 -2.40
N CYS A 214 3.33 6.90 -2.55
CA CYS A 214 3.17 8.25 -2.05
C CYS A 214 2.04 8.28 -1.02
N ILE A 215 2.27 8.96 0.09
CA ILE A 215 1.23 9.27 1.08
C ILE A 215 0.85 10.73 0.86
N CYS A 216 -0.39 10.94 0.41
CA CYS A 216 -0.90 12.26 0.09
C CYS A 216 -1.37 13.01 1.34
N PRO A 217 -1.13 14.33 1.42
CA PRO A 217 -1.82 15.16 2.40
C PRO A 217 -3.32 15.22 2.10
N TYR A 218 -4.08 15.70 3.09
CA TYR A 218 -5.51 15.92 2.94
C TYR A 218 -5.81 16.83 1.75
N GLY A 219 -6.90 16.52 1.04
CA GLY A 219 -7.31 17.28 -0.13
C GLY A 219 -6.53 16.94 -1.40
N TYR A 220 -5.70 15.90 -1.44
CA TYR A 220 -5.08 15.42 -2.67
C TYR A 220 -5.53 14.00 -3.02
N LEU A 221 -5.78 13.77 -4.31
CA LEU A 221 -6.23 12.50 -4.87
C LEU A 221 -5.16 11.89 -5.77
N GLN A 222 -5.42 10.64 -6.15
CA GLN A 222 -4.56 9.76 -6.96
C GLN A 222 -3.34 9.20 -6.21
N PRO A 223 -2.78 8.07 -6.68
CA PRO A 223 -1.62 7.43 -6.04
C PRO A 223 -0.39 8.34 -5.93
N ASN A 224 -0.27 9.33 -6.81
CA ASN A 224 0.90 10.20 -6.92
C ASN A 224 0.69 11.60 -6.31
N CYS A 225 -0.50 11.88 -5.78
CA CYS A 225 -0.85 13.17 -5.13
C CYS A 225 -0.76 14.41 -6.04
N PHE A 226 -0.84 14.27 -7.37
CA PHE A 226 -0.78 15.43 -8.28
C PHE A 226 -2.10 16.20 -8.39
N VAL A 227 -3.23 15.57 -8.07
CA VAL A 227 -4.54 16.17 -8.30
C VAL A 227 -5.11 16.71 -6.99
N PRO A 228 -5.27 18.04 -6.84
CA PRO A 228 -5.98 18.60 -5.71
C PRO A 228 -7.48 18.29 -5.81
N ASN A 229 -8.10 18.03 -4.67
CA ASN A 229 -9.53 17.84 -4.51
C ASN A 229 -10.19 19.18 -4.19
N ILE A 230 -10.49 19.93 -5.24
CA ILE A 230 -11.09 21.28 -5.19
C ILE A 230 -12.44 21.27 -4.43
N LYS A 231 -13.10 20.11 -4.29
CA LYS A 231 -14.35 19.99 -3.52
C LYS A 231 -14.16 19.98 -2.00
N CYS A 232 -12.98 19.68 -1.48
CA CYS A 232 -12.71 19.79 -0.03
C CYS A 232 -12.36 21.24 0.40
N GLU A 233 -12.11 22.15 -0.55
CA GLU A 233 -11.86 23.58 -0.26
C GLU A 233 -13.16 24.37 -0.03
N GLN A 234 -14.31 23.81 -0.40
CA GLN A 234 -15.62 24.47 -0.24
C GLN A 234 -16.49 23.67 0.74
N SER A 235 -16.37 24.07 2.01
CA SER A 235 -17.36 23.93 3.11
C SER A 235 -17.78 22.55 3.62
N GLN A 236 -17.11 21.43 3.27
CA GLN A 236 -17.29 20.15 3.99
C GLN A 236 -15.96 19.41 4.18
N PRO A 237 -15.65 18.92 5.41
CA PRO A 237 -14.49 18.07 5.61
C PRO A 237 -14.69 16.74 4.90
N CYS A 238 -13.69 16.40 4.09
CA CYS A 238 -13.36 15.05 3.67
C CYS A 238 -12.62 14.36 4.84
#